data_AF-A0A7J9IJ65-F1
#
_entry.id   AF-A0A7J9IJ65-F1
#
_cell.length_a   1.000
_cell.length_b   1.000
_cell.length_c   1.000
_cell.angle_alpha   90.00
_cell.angle_beta   90.00
_cell.angle_gamma   90.00
#
_symmetry.space_group_name_H-M   'P 1'
#
loop_
_entity.id
_entity.type
_entity.pdbx_description
1 polymer ?
#
loop_
_entity_poly.entity_id
_entity_poly.type
_entity_poly.pdbx_seq_one_letter_code
_entity_poly.pdbx_strand_id
1 'polypeptide(L)'
;VSFVIAKITAICPIGLLKRVSDLLRWQYKDPSFYLPWKLNTLPIFSDSSALYHTLEKPAPLSPKEESDLQLAHQRLLDLCQKCVQDNVALTIDAEDTSIQPAIDYFTYSSAIMYNQDDNPIVFGTIQAYLKDAKERLFVTTKTAQSLGIPMGFKLVRGAYMSSESKLASLLGYDSPIHNSIQETHACYNDCASFMLERIADGYGAVVLATHNVESGQLAASKACDLGIQKGNQKLEFAQLYGMSEALSFGLRNAGFQVSKYLPYGPVDMVMPYLLRRAEENRGLLSTSSLDSVLMGKELKRRLKKLQFAKSEMASPSSMKIEIGTH
;
A
#
# COMPACT_ATOMS: atom_id res chain seq x y z
N VAL A 1 5.03 5.76 -15.02
CA VAL A 1 4.78 4.81 -13.90
C VAL A 1 5.24 5.51 -12.65
N SER A 2 4.38 5.74 -11.67
CA SER A 2 4.78 6.45 -10.44
C SER A 2 5.51 5.52 -9.46
N PHE A 3 5.13 4.24 -9.44
CA PHE A 3 5.73 3.22 -8.58
C PHE A 3 5.88 1.89 -9.32
N VAL A 4 6.99 1.21 -9.07
CA VAL A 4 7.15 -0.23 -9.32
C VAL A 4 6.75 -0.98 -8.06
N ILE A 5 6.01 -2.08 -8.21
CA ILE A 5 5.60 -2.94 -7.09
C ILE A 5 6.35 -4.26 -7.21
N ALA A 6 6.98 -4.70 -6.13
CA ALA A 6 7.62 -6.01 -6.07
C ALA A 6 7.04 -6.87 -4.96
N LYS A 7 6.98 -8.17 -5.23
CA LYS A 7 6.69 -9.22 -4.26
C LYS A 7 7.96 -10.00 -3.99
N ILE A 8 8.39 -10.05 -2.72
CA ILE A 8 9.56 -10.85 -2.35
C ILE A 8 9.32 -12.34 -2.62
N THR A 9 8.07 -12.79 -2.53
CA THR A 9 7.66 -14.16 -2.89
C THR A 9 7.91 -14.53 -4.35
N ALA A 10 8.13 -13.56 -5.24
CA ALA A 10 8.52 -13.81 -6.64
C ALA A 10 10.02 -14.03 -6.83
N ILE A 11 10.85 -13.61 -5.87
CA ILE A 11 12.33 -13.67 -5.96
C ILE A 11 12.97 -14.54 -4.87
N CYS A 12 12.20 -14.94 -3.86
CA CYS A 12 12.60 -15.79 -2.74
C CYS A 12 11.52 -16.86 -2.48
N PRO A 13 11.88 -18.15 -2.34
CA PRO A 13 10.93 -19.20 -2.02
C PRO A 13 10.18 -18.95 -0.70
N ILE A 14 8.86 -19.18 -0.70
CA ILE A 14 8.01 -18.98 0.50
C ILE A 14 8.52 -19.78 1.70
N GLY A 15 8.97 -21.01 1.49
CA GLY A 15 9.55 -21.84 2.57
C GLY A 15 10.76 -21.19 3.24
N LEU A 16 11.64 -20.57 2.45
CA LEU A 16 12.80 -19.84 2.97
C LEU A 16 12.37 -18.55 3.70
N LEU A 17 11.40 -17.80 3.16
CA LEU A 17 10.86 -16.61 3.83
C LEU A 17 10.23 -16.95 5.19
N LYS A 18 9.55 -18.10 5.29
CA LYS A 18 8.99 -18.56 6.56
C LYS A 18 10.10 -18.84 7.57
N ARG A 19 11.14 -19.57 7.15
CA ARG A 19 12.31 -19.86 8.00
C ARG A 19 13.05 -18.62 8.46
N VAL A 20 13.28 -17.66 7.56
CA VAL A 20 13.88 -16.36 7.90
C VAL A 20 13.01 -15.61 8.90
N SER A 21 11.69 -15.60 8.69
CA SER A 21 10.76 -14.96 9.62
C SER A 21 10.79 -15.61 11.01
N ASP A 22 10.86 -16.94 11.08
CA ASP A 22 10.98 -17.66 12.35
C ASP A 22 12.29 -17.34 13.07
N LEU A 23 13.41 -17.33 12.35
CA LEU A 23 14.72 -16.96 12.90
C LEU A 23 14.74 -15.51 13.41
N LEU A 24 14.13 -14.57 12.68
CA LEU A 24 14.01 -13.17 13.09
C LEU A 24 13.11 -13.01 14.32
N ARG A 25 11.96 -13.71 14.38
CA ARG A 25 11.11 -13.73 15.58
C ARG A 25 11.84 -14.31 16.77
N TRP A 26 12.61 -15.38 16.59
CA TRP A 26 13.39 -15.98 17.67
C TRP A 26 14.46 -15.02 18.18
N GLN A 27 15.21 -14.36 17.30
CA GLN A 27 16.18 -13.34 17.69
C GLN A 27 15.53 -12.17 18.42
N TYR A 28 14.30 -11.80 18.07
CA TYR A 28 13.57 -10.77 18.81
C TYR A 28 13.24 -11.20 20.25
N LYS A 29 12.88 -12.48 20.47
CA LYS A 29 12.65 -13.04 21.81
C LYS A 29 13.95 -13.20 22.62
N ASP A 30 15.02 -13.59 21.94
CA ASP A 30 16.34 -13.83 22.51
C ASP A 30 17.39 -13.03 21.72
N PRO A 31 17.69 -11.78 22.13
CA PRO A 31 18.67 -10.94 21.47
C PRO A 31 20.10 -11.51 21.43
N SER A 32 20.41 -12.51 22.27
CA SER A 32 21.71 -13.20 22.24
C SER A 32 21.83 -14.18 21.06
N PHE A 33 20.71 -14.52 20.42
CA PHE A 33 20.68 -15.42 19.27
C PHE A 33 21.27 -14.75 18.02
N TYR A 34 22.47 -15.18 17.66
CA TYR A 34 23.21 -14.63 16.53
C TYR A 34 22.76 -15.23 15.19
N LEU A 35 22.55 -14.37 14.19
CA LEU A 35 22.19 -14.74 12.83
C LEU A 35 23.33 -14.29 11.88
N PRO A 36 24.22 -15.19 11.44
CA PRO A 36 25.44 -14.82 10.72
C PRO A 36 25.19 -14.16 9.35
N TRP A 37 24.06 -14.49 8.72
CA TRP A 37 23.64 -13.97 7.42
C TRP A 37 22.86 -12.66 7.51
N LYS A 38 22.52 -12.19 8.72
CA LYS A 38 21.60 -11.05 8.90
C LYS A 38 22.31 -9.73 8.61
N LEU A 39 21.79 -9.00 7.63
CA LEU A 39 22.19 -7.64 7.29
C LEU A 39 21.66 -6.62 8.32
N ASN A 40 22.28 -5.44 8.34
CA ASN A 40 21.73 -4.29 9.06
C ASN A 40 20.32 -3.99 8.52
N THR A 41 19.38 -3.76 9.44
CA THR A 41 17.96 -3.54 9.16
C THR A 41 17.38 -2.56 10.16
N LEU A 42 16.26 -1.94 9.81
CA LEU A 42 15.41 -1.21 10.75
C LEU A 42 14.61 -2.20 11.61
N PRO A 43 14.01 -1.76 12.74
CA PRO A 43 13.15 -2.60 13.56
C PRO A 43 12.02 -3.24 12.74
N ILE A 44 11.93 -4.57 12.81
CA ILE A 44 10.90 -5.36 12.10
C ILE A 44 9.67 -5.57 12.99
N PHE A 45 9.90 -5.69 14.29
CA PHE A 45 8.87 -5.94 15.30
C PHE A 45 8.73 -4.73 16.22
N SER A 46 7.61 -4.69 16.93
CA SER A 46 7.40 -3.84 18.09
C SER A 46 7.00 -4.68 19.29
N ASP A 47 6.83 -4.05 20.46
CA ASP A 47 6.51 -4.76 21.69
C ASP A 47 5.12 -5.45 21.63
N SER A 48 4.18 -4.89 20.85
CA SER A 48 2.88 -5.51 20.59
C SER A 48 2.86 -6.53 19.45
N SER A 49 3.99 -6.80 18.77
CA SER A 49 4.02 -7.75 17.66
C SER A 49 3.70 -9.18 18.11
N ALA A 50 2.87 -9.87 17.33
CA ALA A 50 2.49 -11.26 17.61
C ALA A 50 3.62 -12.24 17.21
N LEU A 51 4.16 -12.96 18.20
CA LEU A 51 5.31 -13.87 18.00
C LEU A 51 4.95 -15.36 18.10
N TYR A 52 3.66 -15.70 18.10
CA TYR A 52 3.17 -17.07 18.30
C TYR A 52 3.50 -18.01 17.13
N HIS A 53 3.93 -17.48 15.99
CA HIS A 53 4.38 -18.26 14.82
C HIS A 53 5.58 -19.16 15.12
N THR A 54 6.40 -18.77 16.10
CA THR A 54 7.68 -19.41 16.40
C THR A 54 7.72 -19.77 17.88
N LEU A 55 7.12 -20.90 18.25
CA LEU A 55 7.04 -21.34 19.65
C LEU A 55 8.32 -22.02 20.14
N GLU A 56 9.03 -22.65 19.23
CA GLU A 56 10.27 -23.38 19.51
C GLU A 56 11.45 -22.74 18.79
N LYS A 57 12.66 -23.01 19.29
CA LYS A 57 13.89 -22.50 18.70
C LYS A 57 14.07 -23.06 17.29
N PRO A 58 14.05 -22.21 16.24
CA PRO A 58 14.24 -22.69 14.88
C PRO A 58 15.70 -23.13 14.65
N ALA A 59 15.88 -24.14 13.80
CA ALA A 59 17.21 -24.53 13.35
C ALA A 59 17.84 -23.41 12.49
N PRO A 60 19.18 -23.22 12.55
CA PRO A 60 19.90 -22.33 11.64
C PRO A 60 19.64 -22.68 10.18
N LEU A 61 19.73 -21.69 9.28
CA LEU A 61 19.66 -21.93 7.84
C LEU A 61 20.77 -22.91 7.43
N SER A 62 20.46 -23.79 6.48
CA SER A 62 21.49 -24.61 5.83
C SER A 62 22.36 -23.73 4.93
N PRO A 63 23.58 -24.16 4.57
CA PRO A 63 24.43 -23.42 3.64
C PRO A 63 23.75 -23.13 2.29
N LYS A 64 22.88 -24.04 1.83
CA LYS A 64 22.10 -23.85 0.61
C LYS A 64 21.06 -22.74 0.77
N GLU A 65 20.36 -22.70 1.90
CA GLU A 65 19.37 -21.65 2.17
C GLU A 65 20.01 -20.28 2.41
N GLU A 66 21.18 -20.21 3.04
CA GLU A 66 21.94 -18.96 3.14
C GLU A 66 22.35 -18.46 1.75
N SER A 67 22.84 -19.35 0.88
CA SER A 67 23.15 -19.02 -0.50
C SER A 67 21.91 -18.55 -1.29
N ASP A 68 20.77 -19.23 -1.13
CA ASP A 68 19.52 -18.84 -1.80
C ASP A 68 18.97 -17.50 -1.26
N LEU A 69 19.15 -17.23 0.04
CA LEU A 69 18.82 -15.95 0.66
C LEU A 69 19.68 -14.82 0.11
N GLN A 70 20.99 -15.04 -0.03
CA GLN A 70 21.92 -14.09 -0.64
C GLN A 70 21.54 -13.78 -2.10
N LEU A 71 21.22 -14.81 -2.89
CA LEU A 71 20.76 -14.64 -4.27
C LEU A 71 19.44 -13.86 -4.36
N ALA A 72 18.51 -14.10 -3.43
CA ALA A 72 17.27 -13.33 -3.35
C ALA A 72 17.55 -11.86 -3.02
N HIS A 73 18.50 -11.57 -2.10
CA HIS A 73 18.91 -10.20 -1.83
C HIS A 73 19.50 -9.55 -3.06
N GLN A 74 20.42 -10.23 -3.77
CA GLN A 74 21.03 -9.69 -4.98
C GLN A 74 19.98 -9.30 -6.03
N ARG A 75 18.98 -10.16 -6.27
CA ARG A 75 17.87 -9.84 -7.20
C ARG A 75 17.10 -8.59 -6.77
N LEU A 76 16.85 -8.41 -5.48
CA LEU A 76 16.19 -7.21 -4.97
C LEU A 76 17.09 -5.98 -5.13
N LEU A 77 18.39 -6.10 -4.84
CA LEU A 77 19.35 -5.01 -4.99
C LEU A 77 19.48 -4.57 -6.44
N ASP A 78 19.48 -5.50 -7.40
CA ASP A 78 19.50 -5.18 -8.84
C ASP A 78 18.24 -4.38 -9.23
N LEU A 79 17.07 -4.76 -8.69
CA LEU A 79 15.82 -4.03 -8.89
C LEU A 79 15.87 -2.63 -8.26
N CYS A 80 16.35 -2.53 -7.02
CA CYS A 80 16.54 -1.24 -6.34
C CYS A 80 17.48 -0.33 -7.12
N GLN A 81 18.61 -0.85 -7.59
CA GLN A 81 19.57 -0.09 -8.38
C GLN A 81 18.93 0.44 -9.66
N LYS A 82 18.12 -0.38 -10.35
CA LYS A 82 17.40 0.08 -11.55
C LYS A 82 16.38 1.17 -11.23
N CYS A 83 15.65 1.03 -10.12
CA CYS A 83 14.72 2.04 -9.62
C CYS A 83 15.42 3.36 -9.28
N VAL A 84 16.61 3.32 -8.67
CA VAL A 84 17.44 4.51 -8.40
C VAL A 84 17.85 5.19 -9.71
N GLN A 85 18.37 4.42 -10.68
CA GLN A 85 18.82 4.96 -11.98
C GLN A 85 17.69 5.65 -12.74
N ASP A 86 16.48 5.09 -12.71
CA ASP A 86 15.32 5.61 -13.41
C ASP A 86 14.53 6.63 -12.56
N ASN A 87 14.94 6.87 -11.31
CA ASN A 87 14.26 7.69 -10.30
C ASN A 87 12.76 7.33 -10.15
N VAL A 88 12.48 6.03 -10.01
CA VAL A 88 11.14 5.48 -9.79
C VAL A 88 11.11 4.75 -8.47
N ALA A 89 10.14 5.08 -7.61
CA ALA A 89 9.99 4.43 -6.33
C ALA A 89 9.60 2.94 -6.48
N LEU A 90 10.17 2.10 -5.63
CA LEU A 90 9.91 0.68 -5.49
C LEU A 90 9.13 0.43 -4.19
N THR A 91 7.90 -0.06 -4.30
CA THR A 91 7.13 -0.51 -3.13
C THR A 91 7.16 -2.02 -3.01
N ILE A 92 7.56 -2.52 -1.84
CA ILE A 92 7.51 -3.94 -1.52
C ILE A 92 6.15 -4.27 -0.92
N ASP A 93 5.41 -5.17 -1.56
CA ASP A 93 4.11 -5.64 -1.10
C ASP A 93 4.24 -6.47 0.19
N ALA A 94 3.31 -6.27 1.11
CA ALA A 94 3.14 -7.12 2.29
C ALA A 94 2.32 -8.37 1.96
N GLU A 95 2.58 -9.44 2.69
CA GLU A 95 1.85 -10.71 2.65
C GLU A 95 1.25 -11.02 4.04
N ASP A 96 0.99 -12.27 4.39
CA ASP A 96 0.51 -12.66 5.72
C ASP A 96 1.64 -12.66 6.76
N THR A 97 1.26 -12.59 8.04
CA THR A 97 2.18 -12.42 9.17
C THR A 97 3.17 -13.57 9.34
N SER A 98 2.95 -14.73 8.70
CA SER A 98 3.86 -15.88 8.78
C SER A 98 5.20 -15.62 8.06
N ILE A 99 5.19 -14.80 7.01
CA ILE A 99 6.37 -14.48 6.19
C ILE A 99 6.71 -12.97 6.17
N GLN A 100 5.83 -12.11 6.69
CA GLN A 100 6.03 -10.66 6.69
C GLN A 100 7.35 -10.21 7.32
N PRO A 101 7.86 -10.79 8.43
CA PRO A 101 9.14 -10.35 8.99
C PRO A 101 10.33 -10.50 8.05
N ALA A 102 10.36 -11.56 7.23
CA ALA A 102 11.36 -11.69 6.18
C ALA A 102 11.19 -10.61 5.12
N ILE A 103 9.96 -10.32 4.69
CA ILE A 103 9.68 -9.25 3.72
C ILE A 103 10.15 -7.88 4.23
N ASP A 104 9.84 -7.56 5.48
CA ASP A 104 10.29 -6.32 6.14
C ASP A 104 11.82 -6.29 6.26
N TYR A 105 12.47 -7.42 6.57
CA TYR A 105 13.94 -7.54 6.56
C TYR A 105 14.55 -7.23 5.19
N PHE A 106 14.01 -7.80 4.10
CA PHE A 106 14.43 -7.47 2.73
C PHE A 106 14.24 -5.99 2.41
N THR A 107 13.09 -5.45 2.79
CA THR A 107 12.72 -4.06 2.53
C THR A 107 13.64 -3.09 3.24
N TYR A 108 13.82 -3.27 4.54
CA TYR A 108 14.55 -2.32 5.38
C TYR A 108 16.05 -2.40 5.19
N SER A 109 16.62 -3.59 4.98
CA SER A 109 18.04 -3.70 4.59
C SER A 109 18.31 -3.02 3.26
N SER A 110 17.40 -3.13 2.28
CA SER A 110 17.53 -2.44 0.99
C SER A 110 17.31 -0.92 1.12
N ALA A 111 16.37 -0.49 1.96
CA ALA A 111 16.14 0.93 2.23
C ALA A 111 17.37 1.60 2.87
N ILE A 112 18.05 0.92 3.81
CA ILE A 112 19.31 1.41 4.39
C ILE A 112 20.38 1.63 3.31
N MET A 113 20.43 0.78 2.28
CA MET A 113 21.42 0.89 1.22
C MET A 113 21.09 1.97 0.19
N TYR A 114 19.82 2.13 -0.17
CA TYR A 114 19.40 2.91 -1.35
C TYR A 114 18.58 4.17 -1.07
N ASN A 115 18.01 4.32 0.13
CA ASN A 115 17.30 5.55 0.45
C ASN A 115 18.31 6.58 0.99
N GLN A 116 18.55 7.63 0.21
CA GLN A 116 19.53 8.67 0.50
C GLN A 116 18.95 10.05 0.14
N ASP A 117 19.62 11.12 0.57
CA ASP A 117 19.36 12.50 0.13
C ASP A 117 17.89 12.94 0.19
N ASP A 118 17.18 12.54 1.26
CA ASP A 118 15.76 12.87 1.48
C ASP A 118 14.80 12.37 0.37
N ASN A 119 15.26 11.40 -0.43
CA ASN A 119 14.50 10.73 -1.48
C ASN A 119 14.33 9.23 -1.17
N PRO A 120 13.22 8.81 -0.53
CA PRO A 120 12.91 7.40 -0.38
C PRO A 120 12.68 6.76 -1.75
N ILE A 121 13.50 5.77 -2.13
CA ILE A 121 13.27 4.94 -3.32
C ILE A 121 12.55 3.65 -2.92
N VAL A 122 12.96 3.03 -1.82
CA VAL A 122 12.38 1.78 -1.31
C VAL A 122 11.31 2.10 -0.28
N PHE A 123 10.10 1.57 -0.51
CA PHE A 123 8.93 1.70 0.36
C PHE A 123 8.54 0.35 0.94
N GLY A 124 8.33 0.32 2.26
CA GLY A 124 7.70 -0.81 2.95
C GLY A 124 6.18 -0.70 3.00
N THR A 125 5.48 -1.81 3.17
CA THR A 125 4.01 -1.80 3.30
C THR A 125 3.59 -2.08 4.75
N ILE A 126 2.80 -1.18 5.33
CA ILE A 126 2.18 -1.37 6.66
C ILE A 126 0.71 -1.72 6.49
N GLN A 127 0.28 -2.80 7.14
CA GLN A 127 -1.08 -3.31 7.09
C GLN A 127 -1.84 -2.96 8.37
N ALA A 128 -2.68 -1.93 8.31
CA ALA A 128 -3.37 -1.34 9.47
C ALA A 128 -4.46 -2.23 10.11
N TYR A 129 -4.77 -3.39 9.54
CA TYR A 129 -5.63 -4.39 10.18
C TYR A 129 -4.92 -5.13 11.32
N LEU A 130 -3.57 -5.12 11.37
CA LEU A 130 -2.79 -5.71 12.45
C LEU A 130 -2.76 -4.76 13.64
N LYS A 131 -2.96 -5.32 14.84
CA LYS A 131 -2.95 -4.57 16.10
C LYS A 131 -1.61 -3.86 16.35
N ASP A 132 -0.51 -4.39 15.83
CA ASP A 132 0.85 -3.85 16.00
C ASP A 132 1.26 -2.81 14.94
N ALA A 133 0.42 -2.58 13.91
CA ALA A 133 0.81 -1.82 12.71
C ALA A 133 1.26 -0.40 13.03
N LYS A 134 0.52 0.30 13.89
CA LYS A 134 0.82 1.68 14.31
C LYS A 134 2.14 1.76 15.05
N GLU A 135 2.39 0.83 15.97
CA GLU A 135 3.61 0.82 16.77
C GLU A 135 4.83 0.48 15.91
N ARG A 136 4.73 -0.54 15.04
CA ARG A 136 5.79 -0.87 14.08
C ARG A 136 6.12 0.30 13.17
N LEU A 137 5.11 0.97 12.61
CA LEU A 137 5.32 2.16 11.78
C LEU A 137 6.07 3.25 12.55
N PHE A 138 5.65 3.53 13.79
CA PHE A 138 6.24 4.57 14.62
C PHE A 138 7.70 4.29 14.97
N VAL A 139 7.99 3.09 15.49
CA VAL A 139 9.34 2.68 15.90
C VAL A 139 10.28 2.65 14.69
N THR A 140 9.82 2.09 13.57
CA THR A 140 10.64 2.02 12.34
C THR A 140 10.93 3.40 11.79
N THR A 141 9.91 4.26 11.69
CA THR A 141 10.04 5.63 11.16
C THR A 141 11.00 6.46 12.01
N LYS A 142 10.87 6.40 13.34
CA LYS A 142 11.75 7.11 14.27
C LYS A 142 13.18 6.60 14.23
N THR A 143 13.36 5.28 14.16
CA THR A 143 14.70 4.69 14.09
C THR A 143 15.39 5.09 12.78
N ALA A 144 14.69 4.99 11.66
CA ALA A 144 15.20 5.45 10.37
C ALA A 144 15.59 6.94 10.40
N GLN A 145 14.76 7.78 11.04
CA GLN A 145 15.03 9.21 11.18
C GLN A 145 16.28 9.48 12.02
N SER A 146 16.46 8.76 13.15
CA SER A 146 17.67 8.89 13.98
C SER A 146 18.94 8.44 13.26
N LEU A 147 18.81 7.57 12.26
CA LEU A 147 19.92 7.11 11.43
C LEU A 147 20.13 7.99 10.18
N GLY A 148 19.28 9.01 9.98
CA GLY A 148 19.35 9.88 8.80
C GLY A 148 18.88 9.20 7.50
N ILE A 149 18.12 8.11 7.59
CA ILE A 149 17.70 7.30 6.44
C ILE A 149 16.25 7.69 6.08
N PRO A 150 16.00 8.33 4.93
CA PRO A 150 14.63 8.69 4.56
C PRO A 150 13.81 7.42 4.27
N MET A 151 12.64 7.29 4.90
CA MET A 151 11.82 6.09 4.78
C MET A 151 10.47 6.36 4.10
N GLY A 152 10.11 5.49 3.16
CA GLY A 152 8.84 5.48 2.47
C GLY A 152 7.93 4.37 2.99
N PHE A 153 6.64 4.65 3.20
CA PHE A 153 5.66 3.62 3.57
C PHE A 153 4.41 3.65 2.70
N LYS A 154 3.96 2.50 2.24
CA LYS A 154 2.60 2.30 1.72
C LYS A 154 1.70 1.83 2.86
N LEU A 155 0.66 2.59 3.14
CA LEU A 155 -0.36 2.22 4.13
C LEU A 155 -1.53 1.55 3.41
N VAL A 156 -1.88 0.34 3.85
CA VAL A 156 -3.07 -0.42 3.44
C VAL A 156 -3.87 -0.82 4.67
N ARG A 157 -5.14 -1.23 4.51
CA ARG A 157 -5.85 -1.94 5.58
C ARG A 157 -5.25 -3.34 5.76
N GLY A 158 -5.34 -4.18 4.74
CA GLY A 158 -4.87 -5.57 4.79
C GLY A 158 -5.72 -6.45 3.87
N ALA A 159 -5.22 -7.65 3.58
CA ALA A 159 -5.90 -8.58 2.66
C ALA A 159 -5.96 -10.03 3.18
N TYR A 160 -5.46 -10.30 4.40
CA TYR A 160 -5.27 -11.67 4.92
C TYR A 160 -6.09 -11.96 6.21
N MET A 161 -7.05 -11.11 6.57
CA MET A 161 -7.85 -11.20 7.81
C MET A 161 -8.32 -12.61 8.17
N SER A 162 -8.86 -13.34 7.18
CA SER A 162 -9.42 -14.68 7.39
C SER A 162 -8.34 -15.71 7.73
N SER A 163 -7.23 -15.73 6.98
CA SER A 163 -6.12 -16.66 7.23
C SER A 163 -5.43 -16.36 8.55
N GLU A 164 -5.23 -15.07 8.89
CA GLU A 164 -4.67 -14.65 10.18
C GLU A 164 -5.49 -15.16 11.37
N SER A 165 -6.80 -14.93 11.33
CA SER A 165 -7.70 -15.31 12.43
C SER A 165 -7.80 -16.82 12.58
N LYS A 166 -7.84 -17.55 11.44
CA LYS A 166 -7.85 -19.01 11.43
C LYS A 166 -6.57 -19.59 12.02
N LEU A 167 -5.41 -19.02 11.67
CA LEU A 167 -4.11 -19.47 12.17
C LEU A 167 -3.99 -19.23 13.67
N ALA A 168 -4.33 -18.03 14.16
CA ALA A 168 -4.29 -17.72 15.59
C ALA A 168 -5.18 -18.68 16.40
N SER A 169 -6.42 -18.91 15.94
CA SER A 169 -7.34 -19.84 16.58
C SER A 169 -6.82 -21.28 16.60
N LEU A 170 -6.23 -21.76 15.49
CA LEU A 170 -5.62 -23.10 15.42
C LEU A 170 -4.52 -23.28 16.46
N LEU A 171 -3.73 -22.23 16.70
CA LEU A 171 -2.62 -22.24 17.64
C LEU A 171 -3.03 -21.90 19.09
N GLY A 172 -4.31 -21.57 19.33
CA GLY A 172 -4.82 -21.20 20.66
C GLY A 172 -4.41 -19.79 21.12
N TYR A 173 -4.12 -18.87 20.20
CA TYR A 173 -3.76 -17.49 20.48
C TYR A 173 -4.85 -16.51 20.07
N ASP A 174 -4.83 -15.31 20.67
CA ASP A 174 -5.64 -14.19 20.23
C ASP A 174 -5.28 -13.77 18.81
N SER A 175 -6.30 -13.36 18.05
CA SER A 175 -6.11 -12.91 16.68
C SER A 175 -5.23 -11.64 16.63
N PRO A 176 -4.21 -11.59 15.73
CA PRO A 176 -3.33 -10.44 15.61
C PRO A 176 -4.00 -9.24 14.94
N ILE A 177 -5.21 -9.44 14.39
CA ILE A 177 -5.98 -8.39 13.72
C ILE A 177 -6.91 -7.69 14.70
N HIS A 178 -7.30 -6.46 14.38
CA HIS A 178 -8.30 -5.70 15.12
C HIS A 178 -9.65 -6.43 15.22
N ASN A 179 -10.37 -6.22 16.32
CA ASN A 179 -11.63 -6.91 16.61
C ASN A 179 -12.78 -6.38 15.75
N SER A 180 -12.64 -5.17 15.19
CA SER A 180 -13.62 -4.56 14.30
C SER A 180 -12.99 -3.83 13.11
N ILE A 181 -13.80 -3.61 12.08
CA ILE A 181 -13.39 -2.81 10.92
C ILE A 181 -13.20 -1.33 11.30
N GLN A 182 -13.94 -0.82 12.29
CA GLN A 182 -13.79 0.53 12.82
C GLN A 182 -12.43 0.73 13.49
N GLU A 183 -11.97 -0.24 14.27
CA GLU A 183 -10.61 -0.22 14.85
C GLU A 183 -9.54 -0.24 13.76
N THR A 184 -9.72 -1.04 12.69
CA THR A 184 -8.83 -1.02 11.52
C THR A 184 -8.83 0.35 10.82
N HIS A 185 -10.01 1.00 10.71
CA HIS A 185 -10.12 2.34 10.13
C HIS A 185 -9.40 3.38 11.00
N ALA A 186 -9.58 3.32 12.32
CA ALA A 186 -8.89 4.20 13.26
C ALA A 186 -7.37 4.03 13.18
N CYS A 187 -6.88 2.78 13.19
CA CYS A 187 -5.45 2.47 13.05
C CYS A 187 -4.89 3.02 11.73
N TYR A 188 -5.60 2.83 10.60
CA TYR A 188 -5.19 3.37 9.31
C TYR A 188 -5.11 4.90 9.32
N ASN A 189 -6.14 5.58 9.83
CA ASN A 189 -6.21 7.04 9.88
C ASN A 189 -5.12 7.61 10.80
N ASP A 190 -4.84 6.98 11.93
CA ASP A 190 -3.75 7.34 12.84
C ASP A 190 -2.38 7.21 12.18
N CYS A 191 -2.13 6.10 11.49
CA CYS A 191 -0.90 5.88 10.74
C CYS A 191 -0.72 6.92 9.63
N ALA A 192 -1.80 7.24 8.91
CA ALA A 192 -1.79 8.26 7.87
C ALA A 192 -1.50 9.64 8.45
N SER A 193 -2.18 10.03 9.53
CA SER A 193 -1.94 11.32 10.21
C SER A 193 -0.48 11.44 10.67
N PHE A 194 0.05 10.38 11.29
CA PHE A 194 1.44 10.35 11.73
C PHE A 194 2.42 10.59 10.58
N MET A 195 2.25 9.90 9.44
CA MET A 195 3.15 10.07 8.29
C MET A 195 2.99 11.44 7.63
N LEU A 196 1.78 11.99 7.55
CA LEU A 196 1.56 13.34 7.04
C LEU A 196 2.27 14.40 7.90
N GLU A 197 2.23 14.25 9.22
CA GLU A 197 2.98 15.12 10.14
C GLU A 197 4.49 15.00 9.91
N ARG A 198 5.02 13.80 9.68
CA ARG A 198 6.45 13.61 9.36
C ARG A 198 6.83 14.25 8.03
N ILE A 199 5.99 14.14 7.00
CA ILE A 199 6.21 14.78 5.70
C ILE A 199 6.21 16.31 5.84
N ALA A 200 5.30 16.86 6.67
CA ALA A 200 5.27 18.28 6.97
C ALA A 200 6.55 18.76 7.70
N ASP A 201 7.10 17.91 8.57
CA ASP A 201 8.42 18.11 9.21
C ASP A 201 9.60 17.88 8.23
N GLY A 202 9.33 17.60 6.96
CA GLY A 202 10.33 17.41 5.91
C GLY A 202 10.85 15.98 5.77
N TYR A 203 10.34 15.01 6.51
CA TYR A 203 10.89 13.66 6.59
C TYR A 203 9.96 12.56 6.04
N GLY A 204 10.55 11.68 5.22
CA GLY A 204 9.91 10.45 4.74
C GLY A 204 8.88 10.65 3.63
N ALA A 205 8.26 9.57 3.20
CA ALA A 205 7.21 9.59 2.18
C ALA A 205 6.12 8.56 2.48
N VAL A 206 4.91 8.78 1.95
CA VAL A 206 3.77 7.91 2.17
C VAL A 206 2.92 7.71 0.92
N VAL A 207 2.53 6.45 0.69
CA VAL A 207 1.48 6.07 -0.25
C VAL A 207 0.26 5.64 0.54
N LEU A 208 -0.81 6.45 0.51
CA LEU A 208 -2.08 6.19 1.16
C LEU A 208 -2.99 5.37 0.26
N ALA A 209 -2.92 4.03 0.39
CA ALA A 209 -3.74 3.12 -0.42
C ALA A 209 -5.10 2.86 0.25
N THR A 210 -6.16 3.46 -0.27
CA THR A 210 -7.52 3.34 0.28
C THR A 210 -8.62 3.59 -0.76
N HIS A 211 -9.67 2.77 -0.67
CA HIS A 211 -10.95 2.92 -1.36
C HIS A 211 -12.02 3.63 -0.52
N ASN A 212 -11.77 3.77 0.78
CA ASN A 212 -12.66 4.43 1.71
C ASN A 212 -12.54 5.96 1.52
N VAL A 213 -13.66 6.57 1.12
CA VAL A 213 -13.79 8.00 0.84
C VAL A 213 -13.52 8.84 2.08
N GLU A 214 -14.04 8.43 3.25
CA GLU A 214 -13.87 9.13 4.52
C GLU A 214 -12.39 9.19 4.93
N SER A 215 -11.69 8.06 4.91
CA SER A 215 -10.23 8.02 5.16
C SER A 215 -9.46 8.89 4.18
N GLY A 216 -9.83 8.84 2.89
CA GLY A 216 -9.19 9.65 1.85
C GLY A 216 -9.40 11.16 2.06
N GLN A 217 -10.62 11.57 2.40
CA GLN A 217 -10.96 12.95 2.72
C GLN A 217 -10.26 13.43 3.98
N LEU A 218 -10.26 12.63 5.05
CA LEU A 218 -9.59 12.96 6.29
C LEU A 218 -8.09 13.22 6.08
N ALA A 219 -7.41 12.33 5.34
CA ALA A 219 -6.00 12.49 5.03
C ALA A 219 -5.73 13.70 4.12
N ALA A 220 -6.58 13.95 3.12
CA ALA A 220 -6.46 15.12 2.26
C ALA A 220 -6.64 16.43 3.03
N SER A 221 -7.64 16.53 3.91
CA SER A 221 -7.86 17.69 4.77
C SER A 221 -6.66 17.91 5.70
N LYS A 222 -6.20 16.86 6.38
CA LYS A 222 -5.02 16.94 7.27
C LYS A 222 -3.76 17.41 6.51
N ALA A 223 -3.55 16.92 5.28
CA ALA A 223 -2.42 17.34 4.45
C ALA A 223 -2.50 18.85 4.11
N CYS A 224 -3.69 19.36 3.78
CA CYS A 224 -3.92 20.78 3.57
C CYS A 224 -3.67 21.60 4.84
N ASP A 225 -4.17 21.13 5.99
CA ASP A 225 -4.00 21.81 7.30
C ASP A 225 -2.53 21.90 7.72
N LEU A 226 -1.74 20.88 7.38
CA LEU A 226 -0.29 20.83 7.60
C LEU A 226 0.51 21.64 6.56
N GLY A 227 -0.15 22.25 5.57
CA GLY A 227 0.52 23.04 4.53
C GLY A 227 1.31 22.21 3.52
N ILE A 228 1.03 20.91 3.38
CA ILE A 228 1.68 20.07 2.38
C ILE A 228 1.29 20.57 0.98
N GLN A 229 2.29 20.97 0.20
CA GLN A 229 2.08 21.56 -1.10
C GLN A 229 1.38 20.60 -2.08
N LYS A 230 0.54 21.17 -2.94
CA LYS A 230 -0.05 20.44 -4.07
C LYS A 230 1.06 19.87 -4.94
N GLY A 231 0.90 18.63 -5.36
CA GLY A 231 1.87 17.93 -6.19
C GLY A 231 3.13 17.45 -5.46
N ASN A 232 3.20 17.56 -4.12
CA ASN A 232 4.30 17.01 -3.33
C ASN A 232 4.48 15.51 -3.63
N GLN A 233 5.68 15.12 -4.06
CA GLN A 233 6.01 13.75 -4.48
C GLN A 233 6.14 12.78 -3.30
N LYS A 234 6.26 13.29 -2.06
CA LYS A 234 6.33 12.48 -0.83
C LYS A 234 4.94 12.03 -0.35
N LEU A 235 3.85 12.56 -0.89
CA LEU A 235 2.48 12.18 -0.56
C LEU A 235 1.73 11.73 -1.81
N GLU A 236 1.40 10.44 -1.87
CA GLU A 236 0.61 9.87 -2.95
C GLU A 236 -0.60 9.11 -2.42
N PHE A 237 -1.74 9.25 -3.08
CA PHE A 237 -2.91 8.41 -2.84
C PHE A 237 -2.94 7.29 -3.86
N ALA A 238 -3.33 6.09 -3.44
CA ALA A 238 -3.43 4.95 -4.34
C ALA A 238 -4.77 4.24 -4.21
N GLN A 239 -5.31 3.81 -5.35
CA GLN A 239 -6.48 2.96 -5.45
C GLN A 239 -6.18 1.80 -6.39
N LEU A 240 -6.82 0.66 -6.19
CA LEU A 240 -6.89 -0.36 -7.23
C LEU A 240 -7.59 0.17 -8.49
N TYR A 241 -7.07 -0.21 -9.64
CA TYR A 241 -7.67 0.15 -10.92
C TYR A 241 -9.10 -0.40 -11.03
N GLY A 242 -10.04 0.45 -11.45
CA GLY A 242 -11.45 0.09 -11.58
C GLY A 242 -12.27 0.23 -10.29
N MET A 243 -11.70 0.82 -9.24
CA MET A 243 -12.37 1.03 -7.95
C MET A 243 -12.17 2.45 -7.43
N SER A 244 -13.22 3.00 -6.80
CA SER A 244 -13.24 4.32 -6.16
C SER A 244 -12.82 5.46 -7.08
N GLU A 245 -13.35 5.48 -8.30
CA GLU A 245 -12.96 6.48 -9.30
C GLU A 245 -13.33 7.90 -8.86
N ALA A 246 -14.48 8.09 -8.23
CA ALA A 246 -14.88 9.40 -7.71
C ALA A 246 -13.88 9.96 -6.69
N LEU A 247 -13.35 9.09 -5.82
CA LEU A 247 -12.31 9.48 -4.85
C LEU A 247 -11.03 9.89 -5.57
N SER A 248 -10.57 9.07 -6.52
CA SER A 248 -9.35 9.35 -7.30
C SER A 248 -9.45 10.69 -8.04
N PHE A 249 -10.56 10.96 -8.72
CA PHE A 249 -10.77 12.24 -9.41
C PHE A 249 -10.85 13.41 -8.42
N GLY A 250 -11.53 13.24 -7.28
CA GLY A 250 -11.63 14.25 -6.24
C GLY A 250 -10.25 14.65 -5.68
N LEU A 251 -9.44 13.66 -5.30
CA LEU A 251 -8.08 13.87 -4.80
C LEU A 251 -7.19 14.52 -5.85
N ARG A 252 -7.31 14.09 -7.11
CA ARG A 252 -6.48 14.64 -8.17
C ARG A 252 -6.85 16.08 -8.51
N ASN A 253 -8.14 16.42 -8.50
CA ASN A 253 -8.63 17.79 -8.64
C ASN A 253 -8.22 18.69 -7.46
N ALA A 254 -8.08 18.12 -6.25
CA ALA A 254 -7.53 18.83 -5.09
C ALA A 254 -6.02 19.10 -5.21
N GLY A 255 -5.32 18.46 -6.15
CA GLY A 255 -3.90 18.68 -6.44
C GLY A 255 -2.96 17.63 -5.84
N PHE A 256 -3.48 16.53 -5.27
CA PHE A 256 -2.67 15.43 -4.75
C PHE A 256 -2.21 14.48 -5.85
N GLN A 257 -1.05 13.82 -5.69
CA GLN A 257 -0.68 12.72 -6.56
C GLN A 257 -1.61 11.52 -6.33
N VAL A 258 -2.02 10.88 -7.42
CA VAL A 258 -2.95 9.74 -7.39
C VAL A 258 -2.48 8.67 -8.36
N SER A 259 -2.29 7.46 -7.85
CA SER A 259 -1.94 6.27 -8.64
C SER A 259 -3.03 5.22 -8.66
N LYS A 260 -3.07 4.46 -9.75
CA LYS A 260 -3.90 3.26 -9.88
C LYS A 260 -3.03 2.01 -9.88
N TYR A 261 -3.22 1.15 -8.89
CA TYR A 261 -2.58 -0.15 -8.82
C TYR A 261 -3.23 -1.08 -9.83
N LEU A 262 -2.45 -1.53 -10.81
CA LEU A 262 -2.89 -2.40 -11.88
C LEU A 262 -2.00 -3.66 -11.92
N PRO A 263 -2.54 -4.85 -11.62
CA PRO A 263 -1.81 -6.08 -11.93
C PRO A 263 -1.68 -6.23 -13.45
N TYR A 264 -0.51 -6.64 -13.91
CA TYR A 264 -0.25 -6.92 -15.31
C TYR A 264 0.54 -8.22 -15.44
N GLY A 265 0.08 -9.12 -16.30
CA GLY A 265 0.73 -10.41 -16.55
C GLY A 265 -0.22 -11.44 -17.15
N PRO A 266 0.28 -12.65 -17.44
CA PRO A 266 -0.54 -13.78 -17.85
C PRO A 266 -1.68 -14.07 -16.87
N VAL A 267 -2.83 -14.52 -17.39
CA VAL A 267 -4.07 -14.69 -16.61
C VAL A 267 -3.85 -15.60 -15.40
N ASP A 268 -3.20 -16.74 -15.60
CA ASP A 268 -2.87 -17.73 -14.59
C ASP A 268 -2.03 -17.14 -13.43
N MET A 269 -1.11 -16.23 -13.73
CA MET A 269 -0.30 -15.55 -12.71
C MET A 269 -1.09 -14.50 -11.92
N VAL A 270 -2.08 -13.86 -12.54
CA VAL A 270 -2.91 -12.85 -11.87
C VAL A 270 -4.15 -13.43 -11.17
N MET A 271 -4.52 -14.69 -11.43
CA MET A 271 -5.70 -15.34 -10.81
C MET A 271 -5.72 -15.25 -9.27
N PRO A 272 -4.62 -15.54 -8.53
CA PRO A 272 -4.62 -15.42 -7.08
C PRO A 272 -4.86 -13.99 -6.57
N TYR A 273 -4.44 -12.98 -7.34
CA TYR A 273 -4.75 -11.59 -7.06
C TYR A 273 -6.24 -11.31 -7.26
N LEU A 274 -6.81 -11.75 -8.40
CA LEU A 274 -8.23 -11.55 -8.73
C LEU A 274 -9.17 -12.22 -7.71
N LEU A 275 -8.82 -13.41 -7.22
CA LEU A 275 -9.58 -14.12 -6.19
C LEU A 275 -9.64 -13.33 -4.87
N ARG A 276 -8.49 -12.83 -4.39
CA ARG A 276 -8.44 -11.96 -3.19
C ARG A 276 -9.27 -10.69 -3.37
N ARG A 277 -9.26 -10.09 -4.57
CA ARG A 277 -10.11 -8.93 -4.88
C ARG A 277 -11.60 -9.27 -4.88
N ALA A 278 -11.97 -10.44 -5.40
CA ALA A 278 -13.35 -10.90 -5.37
C ALA A 278 -13.85 -11.11 -3.93
N GLU A 279 -13.01 -11.68 -3.05
CA GLU A 279 -13.32 -11.85 -1.63
C GLU A 279 -13.43 -10.51 -0.89
N GLU A 280 -12.49 -9.58 -1.11
CA GLU A 280 -12.52 -8.24 -0.51
C GLU A 280 -13.79 -7.47 -0.94
N ASN A 281 -14.13 -7.53 -2.23
CA ASN A 281 -15.30 -6.83 -2.77
C ASN A 281 -16.64 -7.43 -2.33
N ARG A 282 -16.68 -8.71 -1.93
CA ARG A 282 -17.88 -9.29 -1.29
C ARG A 282 -18.20 -8.60 0.03
N GLY A 283 -17.18 -8.19 0.80
CA GLY A 283 -17.35 -7.46 2.06
C GLY A 283 -17.55 -5.94 1.88
N LEU A 284 -17.08 -5.36 0.76
CA LEU A 284 -17.07 -3.91 0.49
C LEU A 284 -18.19 -3.41 -0.43
N LEU A 285 -19.29 -4.16 -0.57
CA LEU A 285 -20.48 -3.79 -1.37
C LEU A 285 -21.05 -2.38 -1.06
N SER A 286 -20.65 -1.73 0.04
CA SER A 286 -20.98 -0.34 0.35
C SER A 286 -20.20 0.71 -0.46
N THR A 287 -18.94 0.47 -0.82
CA THR A 287 -18.09 1.48 -1.52
C THR A 287 -18.40 1.62 -3.01
N SER A 288 -18.87 0.55 -3.65
CA SER A 288 -19.29 0.53 -5.06
C SER A 288 -20.61 1.28 -5.31
N SER A 289 -21.36 1.62 -4.26
CA SER A 289 -22.66 2.28 -4.37
C SER A 289 -22.56 3.73 -4.87
N LEU A 290 -21.57 4.48 -4.38
CA LEU A 290 -21.37 5.89 -4.76
C LEU A 290 -20.95 6.04 -6.22
N ASP A 291 -19.98 5.25 -6.67
CA ASP A 291 -19.52 5.27 -8.07
C ASP A 291 -20.66 4.85 -9.01
N SER A 292 -21.45 3.83 -8.65
CA SER A 292 -22.62 3.42 -9.42
C SER A 292 -23.68 4.52 -9.55
N VAL A 293 -23.96 5.24 -8.45
CA VAL A 293 -24.89 6.38 -8.44
C VAL A 293 -24.36 7.53 -9.31
N LEU A 294 -23.07 7.86 -9.21
CA LEU A 294 -22.45 8.94 -9.98
C LEU A 294 -22.37 8.61 -11.46
N MET A 295 -22.01 7.38 -11.83
CA MET A 295 -22.08 6.89 -13.21
C MET A 295 -23.50 6.98 -13.76
N GLY A 296 -24.50 6.57 -12.99
CA GLY A 296 -25.91 6.69 -13.37
C GLY A 296 -26.33 8.15 -13.62
N LYS A 297 -25.92 9.08 -12.76
CA LYS A 297 -26.16 10.52 -12.95
C LYS A 297 -25.48 11.06 -14.21
N GLU A 298 -24.23 10.69 -14.45
CA GLU A 298 -23.47 11.09 -15.62
C GLU A 298 -24.06 10.52 -16.93
N LEU A 299 -24.47 9.26 -16.92
CA LEU A 299 -25.13 8.62 -18.06
C LEU A 299 -26.46 9.31 -18.39
N LYS A 300 -27.29 9.60 -17.37
CA LYS A 300 -28.52 10.39 -17.53
C LYS A 300 -28.23 11.78 -18.08
N ARG A 301 -27.18 12.46 -17.62
CA ARG A 301 -26.77 13.78 -18.11
C ARG A 301 -26.38 13.74 -19.59
N ARG A 302 -25.59 12.74 -20.01
CA ARG A 302 -25.19 12.54 -21.41
C ARG A 302 -26.39 12.22 -22.31
N LEU A 303 -27.30 11.36 -21.85
CA LEU A 303 -28.54 11.04 -22.57
C LEU A 303 -29.42 12.28 -22.75
N LYS A 304 -29.59 13.10 -21.71
CA LYS A 304 -30.31 14.39 -21.82
C LYS A 304 -29.64 15.30 -22.84
N LYS A 305 -28.31 15.49 -22.79
CA LYS A 305 -27.59 16.31 -23.79
C LYS A 305 -27.79 15.81 -25.23
N LEU A 306 -27.81 14.48 -25.44
CA LEU A 306 -28.06 13.90 -26.76
C LEU A 306 -29.52 14.09 -27.23
N GLN A 307 -30.48 14.04 -26.32
CA GLN A 307 -31.89 14.33 -26.63
C GLN A 307 -32.10 15.82 -26.98
N PHE A 308 -31.46 16.73 -26.24
CA PHE A 308 -31.52 18.17 -26.54
C PHE A 308 -30.79 18.55 -27.84
N ALA A 309 -29.64 17.92 -28.12
CA ALA A 309 -28.94 18.10 -29.40
C ALA A 309 -29.78 17.61 -30.59
N LYS A 310 -30.55 16.52 -30.42
CA LYS A 310 -31.52 16.05 -31.43
C LYS A 310 -32.73 16.97 -31.58
N SER A 311 -33.20 17.62 -30.51
CA SER A 311 -34.34 18.56 -30.61
C SER A 311 -33.95 19.89 -31.24
N GLU A 312 -32.72 20.38 -31.03
CA GLU A 312 -32.21 21.60 -31.69
C GLU A 312 -32.01 21.41 -33.20
N MET A 313 -31.58 20.22 -33.64
CA MET A 313 -31.50 19.90 -35.07
C MET A 313 -32.86 19.71 -35.75
N ALA A 314 -33.94 19.55 -34.99
CA ALA A 314 -35.29 19.29 -35.52
C ALA A 314 -36.18 20.55 -35.61
N SER A 315 -35.69 21.73 -35.22
CA SER A 315 -36.44 22.99 -35.41
C SER A 315 -36.10 23.59 -36.79
N PRO A 316 -37.05 23.74 -37.72
CA PRO A 316 -36.79 24.41 -38.98
C PRO A 316 -36.64 25.91 -38.70
N SER A 317 -35.44 26.45 -38.92
CA SER A 317 -35.19 27.89 -38.94
C SER A 317 -36.02 28.52 -40.06
N SER A 318 -37.09 29.23 -39.69
CA SER A 318 -37.90 30.03 -40.62
C SER A 318 -37.11 31.25 -41.10
N MET A 319 -36.30 31.05 -42.14
CA MET A 319 -35.73 32.15 -42.93
C MET A 319 -36.87 32.81 -43.70
N LYS A 320 -37.44 33.90 -43.15
CA LYS A 320 -38.30 34.79 -43.92
C LYS A 320 -37.40 35.66 -44.81
N ILE A 321 -37.45 35.40 -46.11
CA ILE A 321 -36.91 36.29 -47.14
C ILE A 321 -38.00 37.32 -47.44
N GLU A 322 -37.81 38.56 -47.00
CA GLU A 322 -38.62 39.69 -47.47
C GLU A 322 -38.11 40.12 -48.85
N ILE A 323 -38.97 39.99 -49.86
CA ILE A 323 -38.73 40.50 -51.21
C ILE A 323 -39.35 41.89 -51.25
N GLY A 324 -38.52 42.93 -51.17
CA GLY A 324 -38.93 44.31 -51.35
C GLY A 324 -39.22 44.58 -52.83
N THR A 325 -40.45 44.95 -53.14
CA THR A 325 -40.85 45.58 -54.41
C THR A 325 -40.56 47.08 -54.35
N HIS A 326 -39.65 47.56 -55.19
CA HIS A 326 -39.91 48.59 -56.22
C HIS A 326 -38.66 48.89 -57.04
#